data_AF-A0A813LIB2-F1
#
_entry.id   AF-A0A813LIB2-F1
#
_cell.length_a   1.000
_cell.length_b   1.000
_cell.length_c   1.000
_cell.angle_alpha   90.00
_cell.angle_beta   90.00
_cell.angle_gamma   90.00
#
_symmetry.space_group_name_H-M   'P 1'
#
loop_
_entity.id
_entity.type
_entity.pdbx_description
1 polymer ?
#
loop_
_entity_poly.entity_id
_entity_poly.type
_entity_poly.pdbx_seq_one_letter_code
_entity_poly.pdbx_strand_id
1 'polypeptide(L)'
;MVDTPLAEGVGPEAFVSSFLHGESMWADAAASADGKWMFAPPSSAGRVLRVDCATGAFELIGPEFPEDTWKWSVAILGPDGGVWCIPANARRVLRVDCATSAVALVGPELEGRQKWHAAVLAPDGCIYAPPADGGQVLRIDCERRDVRLIGSRLSGGSSKYCAIAAGPDNCVYAPPFNAGRLLRVRCSTRQVELVGPELTFGGGGGSYAAAACAADGNVYAPPFNAPQALQVSCASGSVELIGPRIPIMGHQWRCAVTGPDGCIYAPPCNSGQVMRISCGAVELIGPEYPLFPDGQEKWRSCVLAGDGCIYCCPGDGPRVLRINCDPGTWLPEKPKEEEEGKFWEKDDVIKWAEEEVQGVSLIGPEFGDHNVKKKRWRGCAVDPEGEVIFCPPYFSGQLLRICCDENFADADKAAQILGPPPPPPKKPIVYEDSSEEEEKQ
;
A
#
# COMPACT_ATOMS: atom_id res chain seq x y z
N MET A 1 30.03 -7.68 -32.01
CA MET A 1 28.99 -7.86 -33.03
C MET A 1 28.03 -8.91 -32.51
N VAL A 2 26.95 -8.47 -31.86
CA VAL A 2 25.53 -8.58 -32.33
C VAL A 2 25.12 -10.06 -32.36
N ASP A 3 24.25 -10.61 -31.50
CA ASP A 3 22.90 -10.17 -31.12
C ASP A 3 22.40 -10.84 -29.83
N THR A 4 21.59 -10.07 -29.09
CA THR A 4 20.64 -10.49 -28.06
C THR A 4 19.38 -11.14 -28.70
N PRO A 5 18.55 -11.87 -27.94
CA PRO A 5 17.41 -11.18 -27.31
C PRO A 5 17.20 -11.55 -25.83
N LEU A 6 17.10 -10.49 -25.03
CA LEU A 6 16.40 -10.41 -23.75
C LEU A 6 14.98 -9.94 -24.07
N ALA A 7 13.96 -10.73 -23.73
CA ALA A 7 12.60 -10.31 -23.41
C ALA A 7 11.74 -11.55 -23.09
N GLU A 8 11.32 -11.67 -21.83
CA GLU A 8 9.98 -12.08 -21.39
C GLU A 8 10.01 -12.28 -19.86
N GLY A 9 9.30 -11.41 -19.14
CA GLY A 9 9.24 -11.44 -17.68
C GLY A 9 8.87 -10.09 -17.07
N VAL A 10 7.80 -9.45 -17.56
CA VAL A 10 7.16 -8.36 -16.81
C VAL A 10 6.11 -9.01 -15.91
N GLY A 11 6.38 -9.09 -14.61
CA GLY A 11 5.43 -9.56 -13.61
C GLY A 11 4.44 -8.45 -13.24
N PRO A 12 3.13 -8.72 -13.09
CA PRO A 12 2.16 -7.73 -12.65
C PRO A 12 1.88 -7.90 -11.15
N GLU A 13 2.75 -7.39 -10.27
CA GLU A 13 2.47 -7.40 -8.82
C GLU A 13 3.02 -6.14 -8.12
N ALA A 14 2.17 -5.13 -7.99
CA ALA A 14 2.34 -4.06 -7.01
C ALA A 14 1.01 -3.83 -6.29
N PHE A 15 0.79 -4.52 -5.17
CA PHE A 15 -0.38 -4.28 -4.31
C PHE A 15 0.01 -4.44 -2.84
N VAL A 16 0.04 -3.32 -2.11
CA VAL A 16 0.16 -3.28 -0.64
C VAL A 16 -0.90 -2.31 -0.11
N SER A 17 -1.97 -2.85 0.49
CA SER A 17 -3.08 -2.10 1.09
C SER A 17 -2.92 -1.96 2.60
N SER A 18 -3.22 -0.77 3.12
CA SER A 18 -2.94 -0.31 4.49
C SER A 18 -4.02 -0.66 5.53
N PHE A 19 -3.70 -0.49 6.83
CA PHE A 19 -4.63 -0.59 7.97
C PHE A 19 -5.43 0.69 8.23
N LEU A 20 -6.64 0.51 8.76
CA LEU A 20 -7.79 1.41 8.70
C LEU A 20 -7.95 2.20 10.00
N HIS A 21 -7.66 3.51 9.98
CA HIS A 21 -8.22 4.44 10.96
C HIS A 21 -9.00 5.50 10.19
N GLY A 22 -10.33 5.48 10.31
CA GLY A 22 -11.25 6.39 9.63
C GLY A 22 -12.14 5.79 8.53
N GLU A 23 -13.28 6.42 8.23
CA GLU A 23 -14.19 5.98 7.17
C GLU A 23 -13.59 6.21 5.77
N SER A 24 -13.27 5.11 5.09
CA SER A 24 -12.74 5.08 3.72
C SER A 24 -13.89 4.92 2.73
N MET A 25 -14.16 5.87 1.84
CA MET A 25 -15.16 5.69 0.79
C MET A 25 -14.77 4.52 -0.13
N TRP A 26 -13.55 4.56 -0.66
CA TRP A 26 -12.90 3.45 -1.37
C TRP A 26 -11.53 3.20 -0.74
N ALA A 27 -11.18 1.94 -0.50
CA ALA A 27 -10.01 1.57 0.32
C ALA A 27 -8.72 1.35 -0.48
N ASP A 28 -8.88 0.96 -1.74
CA ASP A 28 -7.83 0.54 -2.66
C ASP A 28 -8.34 0.73 -4.10
N ALA A 29 -7.54 0.44 -5.13
CA ALA A 29 -8.01 0.36 -6.51
C ALA A 29 -7.15 -0.61 -7.31
N ALA A 30 -7.73 -1.28 -8.31
CA ALA A 30 -7.00 -2.10 -9.28
C ALA A 30 -7.35 -1.69 -10.71
N ALA A 31 -6.34 -1.64 -11.59
CA ALA A 31 -6.53 -1.43 -13.02
C ALA A 31 -6.98 -2.72 -13.73
N SER A 32 -7.70 -2.57 -14.85
CA SER A 32 -7.94 -3.66 -15.80
C SER A 32 -6.67 -3.98 -16.59
N ALA A 33 -6.58 -5.21 -17.10
CA ALA A 33 -5.41 -5.66 -17.87
C ALA A 33 -5.17 -4.84 -19.15
N ASP A 34 -6.24 -4.31 -19.76
CA ASP A 34 -6.19 -3.45 -20.95
C ASP A 34 -5.97 -1.96 -20.63
N GLY A 35 -5.88 -1.64 -19.34
CA GLY A 35 -5.54 -0.30 -18.87
C GLY A 35 -6.59 0.76 -19.00
N LYS A 36 -7.70 0.41 -19.62
CA LYS A 36 -8.78 1.34 -19.88
C LYS A 36 -9.49 1.78 -18.60
N TRP A 37 -9.55 0.91 -17.59
CA TRP A 37 -10.36 1.13 -16.40
C TRP A 37 -9.59 0.89 -15.12
N MET A 38 -9.91 1.65 -14.07
CA MET A 38 -9.65 1.26 -12.69
C MET A 38 -10.93 1.07 -11.91
N PHE A 39 -10.87 0.15 -10.96
CA PHE A 39 -11.99 -0.21 -10.10
C PHE A 39 -11.57 -0.09 -8.64
N ALA A 40 -12.27 0.77 -7.90
CA ALA A 40 -12.08 0.93 -6.47
C ALA A 40 -13.24 0.25 -5.70
N PRO A 41 -12.95 -0.67 -4.77
CA PRO A 41 -13.97 -1.35 -3.99
C PRO A 41 -14.66 -0.40 -2.99
N PRO A 42 -15.99 -0.50 -2.83
CA PRO A 42 -16.74 0.34 -1.90
C PRO A 42 -16.45 -0.07 -0.46
N SER A 43 -15.54 0.63 0.23
CA SER A 43 -15.27 0.36 1.64
C SER A 43 -16.42 0.88 2.51
N SER A 44 -16.64 2.18 2.54
CA SER A 44 -17.80 2.84 3.17
C SER A 44 -18.77 3.40 2.15
N ALA A 45 -18.35 3.52 0.87
CA ALA A 45 -19.24 3.88 -0.23
C ALA A 45 -20.33 2.80 -0.46
N GLY A 46 -21.41 3.18 -1.15
CA GLY A 46 -22.49 2.28 -1.53
C GLY A 46 -22.21 1.43 -2.76
N ARG A 47 -21.29 1.87 -3.64
CA ARG A 47 -21.02 1.26 -4.96
C ARG A 47 -19.56 1.33 -5.38
N VAL A 48 -19.16 0.43 -6.27
CA VAL A 48 -17.82 0.39 -6.87
C VAL A 48 -17.60 1.66 -7.68
N LEU A 49 -16.44 2.31 -7.50
CA LEU A 49 -16.01 3.41 -8.35
C LEU A 49 -15.28 2.82 -9.56
N ARG A 50 -15.72 3.18 -10.76
CA ARG A 50 -15.04 2.89 -12.03
C ARG A 50 -14.48 4.18 -12.60
N VAL A 51 -13.21 4.18 -13.00
CA VAL A 51 -12.52 5.34 -13.59
C VAL A 51 -12.02 4.96 -14.98
N ASP A 52 -12.30 5.77 -15.98
CA ASP A 52 -11.70 5.72 -17.32
C ASP A 52 -10.29 6.34 -17.24
N CYS A 53 -9.25 5.55 -17.48
CA CYS A 53 -7.86 5.99 -17.29
C CYS A 53 -7.44 7.06 -18.31
N ALA A 54 -8.00 7.00 -19.53
CA ALA A 54 -7.64 7.91 -20.61
C ALA A 54 -8.18 9.34 -20.38
N THR A 55 -9.38 9.43 -19.81
CA THR A 55 -10.09 10.71 -19.64
C THR A 55 -10.16 11.19 -18.20
N GLY A 56 -9.94 10.30 -17.23
CA GLY A 56 -10.21 10.54 -15.81
C GLY A 56 -11.71 10.64 -15.47
N ALA A 57 -12.60 10.39 -16.42
CA ALA A 57 -14.04 10.31 -16.16
C ALA A 57 -14.33 9.12 -15.24
N PHE A 58 -15.30 9.25 -14.34
CA PHE A 58 -15.63 8.17 -13.42
C PHE A 58 -17.13 8.04 -13.19
N GLU A 59 -17.54 6.87 -12.73
CA GLU A 59 -18.92 6.56 -12.39
C GLU A 59 -19.02 5.51 -11.29
N LEU A 60 -20.23 5.31 -10.78
CA LEU A 60 -20.54 4.29 -9.78
C LEU A 60 -21.29 3.11 -10.43
N ILE A 61 -20.72 1.92 -10.33
CA ILE A 61 -21.25 0.70 -10.95
C ILE A 61 -21.71 -0.34 -9.91
N GLY A 62 -22.52 -1.29 -10.37
CA GLY A 62 -23.04 -2.38 -9.54
C GLY A 62 -24.23 -2.01 -8.65
N PRO A 63 -24.71 -2.97 -7.84
CA PRO A 63 -25.82 -2.75 -6.92
C PRO A 63 -25.39 -1.86 -5.74
N GLU A 64 -26.36 -1.19 -5.12
CA GLU A 64 -26.13 -0.52 -3.84
C GLU A 64 -25.92 -1.57 -2.73
N PHE A 65 -24.77 -1.52 -2.07
CA PHE A 65 -24.46 -2.38 -0.93
C PHE A 65 -24.97 -1.76 0.38
N PRO A 66 -25.26 -2.59 1.40
CA PRO A 66 -25.71 -2.10 2.70
C PRO A 66 -24.78 -1.05 3.31
N GLU A 67 -25.37 -0.11 4.05
CA GLU A 67 -24.62 0.88 4.83
C GLU A 67 -23.82 0.17 5.93
N ASP A 68 -22.52 0.03 5.69
CA ASP A 68 -21.52 -0.47 6.64
C ASP A 68 -20.17 0.12 6.26
N THR A 69 -19.27 0.22 7.22
CA THR A 69 -17.91 0.74 7.04
C THR A 69 -16.93 -0.39 6.81
N TRP A 70 -15.87 -0.12 6.06
CA TRP A 70 -14.77 -1.06 5.81
C TRP A 70 -15.21 -2.41 5.23
N LYS A 71 -16.13 -2.38 4.27
CA LYS A 71 -16.67 -3.59 3.64
C LYS A 71 -15.59 -4.40 2.94
N TRP A 72 -14.91 -3.82 1.96
CA TRP A 72 -13.80 -4.43 1.23
C TRP A 72 -12.54 -3.57 1.36
N SER A 73 -11.40 -4.20 1.62
CA SER A 73 -10.14 -3.55 2.02
C SER A 73 -9.09 -3.49 0.92
N VAL A 74 -9.10 -4.47 0.00
CA VAL A 74 -8.08 -4.67 -1.04
C VAL A 74 -8.77 -4.97 -2.36
N ALA A 75 -8.21 -4.53 -3.48
CA ALA A 75 -8.62 -4.95 -4.82
C ALA A 75 -7.45 -5.50 -5.60
N ILE A 76 -7.61 -6.67 -6.22
CA ILE A 76 -6.57 -7.34 -6.98
C ILE A 76 -7.14 -7.79 -8.32
N LEU A 77 -6.46 -7.45 -9.41
CA LEU A 77 -6.76 -8.00 -10.73
C LEU A 77 -6.35 -9.47 -10.77
N GLY A 78 -7.31 -10.37 -10.94
CA GLY A 78 -7.08 -11.78 -11.17
C GLY A 78 -6.76 -12.08 -12.64
N PRO A 79 -6.12 -13.23 -12.94
CA PRO A 79 -5.82 -13.66 -14.31
C PRO A 79 -7.08 -13.94 -15.15
N ASP A 80 -8.24 -14.06 -14.51
CA ASP A 80 -9.54 -14.23 -15.16
C ASP A 80 -10.15 -12.91 -15.67
N GLY A 81 -9.39 -11.81 -15.63
CA GLY A 81 -9.86 -10.48 -16.02
C GLY A 81 -10.88 -9.87 -15.05
N GLY A 82 -11.00 -10.43 -13.84
CA GLY A 82 -11.84 -9.88 -12.78
C GLY A 82 -11.02 -9.13 -11.74
N VAL A 83 -11.51 -7.99 -11.26
CA VAL A 83 -11.01 -7.36 -10.02
C VAL A 83 -11.71 -8.01 -8.83
N TRP A 84 -10.94 -8.67 -7.98
CA TRP A 84 -11.37 -9.35 -6.77
C TRP A 84 -11.15 -8.48 -5.55
N CYS A 85 -12.22 -8.14 -4.84
CA CYS A 85 -12.16 -7.30 -3.66
C CYS A 85 -12.30 -8.12 -2.37
N ILE A 86 -11.33 -7.95 -1.49
CA ILE A 86 -11.15 -8.76 -0.29
C ILE A 86 -12.00 -8.22 0.85
N PRO A 87 -12.85 -9.05 1.50
CA PRO A 87 -13.81 -8.58 2.49
C PRO A 87 -13.17 -8.35 3.86
N ALA A 88 -13.18 -7.12 4.36
CA ALA A 88 -12.85 -6.81 5.75
C ALA A 88 -14.08 -7.00 6.66
N ASN A 89 -15.12 -6.18 6.51
CA ASN A 89 -16.41 -6.33 7.22
C ASN A 89 -17.51 -6.95 6.34
N ALA A 90 -17.36 -6.94 5.01
CA ALA A 90 -18.34 -7.58 4.13
C ALA A 90 -18.44 -9.09 4.39
N ARG A 91 -19.63 -9.66 4.16
CA ARG A 91 -19.89 -11.10 4.32
C ARG A 91 -19.35 -11.94 3.17
N ARG A 92 -19.05 -11.36 2.00
CA ARG A 92 -18.62 -12.09 0.81
C ARG A 92 -17.54 -11.34 0.04
N VAL A 93 -16.75 -12.08 -0.73
CA VAL A 93 -15.82 -11.52 -1.71
C VAL A 93 -16.63 -10.83 -2.80
N LEU A 94 -16.18 -9.66 -3.24
CA LEU A 94 -16.75 -8.93 -4.37
C LEU A 94 -15.88 -9.20 -5.60
N ARG A 95 -16.49 -9.37 -6.76
CA ARG A 95 -15.79 -9.45 -8.05
C ARG A 95 -16.40 -8.44 -9.01
N VAL A 96 -15.56 -7.71 -9.71
CA VAL A 96 -15.92 -6.84 -10.83
C VAL A 96 -15.34 -7.44 -12.10
N ASP A 97 -16.17 -7.74 -13.08
CA ASP A 97 -15.71 -8.15 -14.40
C ASP A 97 -15.17 -6.95 -15.18
N CYS A 98 -13.90 -6.93 -15.58
CA CYS A 98 -13.34 -5.72 -16.22
C CYS A 98 -13.96 -5.45 -17.58
N ALA A 99 -14.30 -6.50 -18.35
CA ALA A 99 -14.80 -6.36 -19.71
C ALA A 99 -16.24 -5.83 -19.73
N THR A 100 -17.10 -6.34 -18.84
CA THR A 100 -18.52 -5.98 -18.81
C THR A 100 -18.89 -5.01 -17.69
N SER A 101 -17.97 -4.76 -16.75
CA SER A 101 -18.23 -4.04 -15.49
C SER A 101 -19.36 -4.63 -14.65
N ALA A 102 -19.61 -5.94 -14.82
CA ALA A 102 -20.58 -6.66 -14.01
C ALA A 102 -20.02 -6.87 -12.60
N VAL A 103 -20.82 -6.53 -11.59
CA VAL A 103 -20.45 -6.63 -10.17
C VAL A 103 -21.20 -7.80 -9.54
N ALA A 104 -20.47 -8.71 -8.89
CA ALA A 104 -21.05 -9.91 -8.27
C ALA A 104 -20.41 -10.22 -6.91
N LEU A 105 -21.19 -10.82 -6.00
CA LEU A 105 -20.66 -11.42 -4.77
C LEU A 105 -20.34 -12.90 -5.03
N VAL A 106 -19.18 -13.35 -4.58
CA VAL A 106 -18.66 -14.70 -4.86
C VAL A 106 -18.35 -15.42 -3.55
N GLY A 107 -18.61 -16.73 -3.52
CA GLY A 107 -18.22 -17.60 -2.42
C GLY A 107 -19.22 -17.70 -1.27
N PRO A 108 -18.82 -18.42 -0.19
CA PRO A 108 -19.63 -18.59 1.02
C PRO A 108 -19.68 -17.29 1.83
N GLU A 109 -20.58 -17.25 2.83
CA GLU A 109 -20.55 -16.18 3.82
C GLU A 109 -19.36 -16.33 4.78
N LEU A 110 -18.66 -15.22 5.01
CA LEU A 110 -17.44 -15.11 5.79
C LEU A 110 -17.72 -14.24 7.02
N GLU A 111 -17.97 -14.92 8.14
CA GLU A 111 -18.36 -14.30 9.42
C GLU A 111 -17.21 -13.54 10.10
N GLY A 112 -17.56 -12.48 10.82
CA GLY A 112 -16.63 -11.63 11.56
C GLY A 112 -16.33 -10.30 10.87
N ARG A 113 -15.63 -9.41 11.60
CA ARG A 113 -15.21 -8.06 11.16
C ARG A 113 -13.68 -8.02 11.03
N GLN A 114 -13.18 -7.04 10.27
CA GLN A 114 -11.74 -6.77 10.09
C GLN A 114 -10.92 -8.02 9.71
N LYS A 115 -11.51 -8.88 8.88
CA LYS A 115 -11.02 -10.25 8.68
C LYS A 115 -9.68 -10.32 7.97
N TRP A 116 -9.54 -9.56 6.89
CA TRP A 116 -8.37 -9.52 6.02
C TRP A 116 -8.12 -8.08 5.55
N HIS A 117 -6.87 -7.63 5.63
CA HIS A 117 -6.46 -6.26 5.28
C HIS A 117 -5.36 -6.16 4.22
N ALA A 118 -4.77 -7.30 3.87
CA ALA A 118 -3.81 -7.42 2.79
C ALA A 118 -4.15 -8.68 2.01
N ALA A 119 -3.80 -8.69 0.74
CA ALA A 119 -3.82 -9.87 -0.11
C ALA A 119 -2.79 -9.72 -1.22
N VAL A 120 -2.41 -10.83 -1.83
CA VAL A 120 -1.53 -10.85 -2.99
C VAL A 120 -2.03 -11.88 -3.98
N LEU A 121 -1.92 -11.59 -5.27
CA LEU A 121 -1.98 -12.63 -6.30
C LEU A 121 -0.71 -13.47 -6.17
N ALA A 122 -0.83 -14.79 -6.17
CA ALA A 122 0.34 -15.67 -6.09
C ALA A 122 0.65 -16.28 -7.47
N PRO A 123 1.85 -16.85 -7.66
CA PRO A 123 2.24 -17.47 -8.93
C PRO A 123 1.35 -18.63 -9.40
N ASP A 124 0.54 -19.21 -8.51
CA ASP A 124 -0.45 -20.25 -8.87
C ASP A 124 -1.78 -19.68 -9.42
N GLY A 125 -1.84 -18.37 -9.68
CA GLY A 125 -3.02 -17.66 -10.18
C GLY A 125 -4.13 -17.44 -9.14
N CYS A 126 -3.86 -17.78 -7.87
CA CYS A 126 -4.81 -17.62 -6.78
C CYS A 126 -4.45 -16.40 -5.92
N ILE A 127 -5.46 -15.78 -5.32
CA ILE A 127 -5.27 -14.69 -4.37
C ILE A 127 -5.28 -15.26 -2.95
N TYR A 128 -4.30 -14.85 -2.14
CA TYR A 128 -4.17 -15.24 -0.74
C TYR A 128 -4.24 -14.00 0.16
N ALA A 129 -5.06 -14.07 1.20
CA ALA A 129 -5.17 -13.01 2.20
C ALA A 129 -4.91 -13.59 3.60
N PRO A 130 -3.85 -13.16 4.31
CA PRO A 130 -3.55 -13.65 5.65
C PRO A 130 -4.52 -13.01 6.65
N PRO A 131 -4.94 -13.75 7.69
CA PRO A 131 -5.93 -13.25 8.63
C PRO A 131 -5.40 -12.09 9.47
N ALA A 132 -6.16 -11.00 9.54
CA ALA A 132 -5.95 -9.94 10.50
C ALA A 132 -6.71 -10.22 11.81
N ASP A 133 -8.00 -9.93 11.87
CA ASP A 133 -8.90 -10.37 12.96
C ASP A 133 -9.61 -11.68 12.61
N GLY A 134 -9.51 -12.11 11.36
CA GLY A 134 -9.98 -13.41 10.90
C GLY A 134 -9.27 -14.58 11.60
N GLY A 135 -9.84 -15.77 11.42
CA GLY A 135 -9.27 -17.01 11.99
C GLY A 135 -8.34 -17.76 11.04
N GLN A 136 -8.46 -17.58 9.73
CA GLN A 136 -7.80 -18.43 8.72
C GLN A 136 -7.41 -17.61 7.49
N VAL A 137 -6.50 -18.15 6.68
CA VAL A 137 -6.12 -17.56 5.39
C VAL A 137 -7.28 -17.71 4.42
N LEU A 138 -7.68 -16.61 3.77
CA LEU A 138 -8.61 -16.64 2.65
C LEU A 138 -7.83 -16.98 1.38
N ARG A 139 -8.31 -17.96 0.62
CA ARG A 139 -7.80 -18.29 -0.72
C ARG A 139 -8.91 -18.15 -1.74
N ILE A 140 -8.61 -17.48 -2.85
CA ILE A 140 -9.50 -17.28 -3.99
C ILE A 140 -8.83 -17.87 -5.23
N ASP A 141 -9.45 -18.87 -5.85
CA ASP A 141 -9.09 -19.37 -7.16
C ASP A 141 -9.81 -18.53 -8.22
N CYS A 142 -9.10 -17.64 -8.91
CA CYS A 142 -9.72 -16.66 -9.80
C CYS A 142 -10.41 -17.33 -10.99
N GLU A 143 -9.76 -18.31 -11.61
CA GLU A 143 -10.31 -19.03 -12.77
C GLU A 143 -11.53 -19.88 -12.40
N ARG A 144 -11.44 -20.67 -11.31
CA ARG A 144 -12.55 -21.51 -10.86
C ARG A 144 -13.63 -20.74 -10.10
N ARG A 145 -13.35 -19.48 -9.75
CA ARG A 145 -14.18 -18.64 -8.87
C ARG A 145 -14.49 -19.33 -7.54
N ASP A 146 -13.52 -20.07 -7.01
CA ASP A 146 -13.64 -20.82 -5.76
C ASP A 146 -13.04 -20.02 -4.60
N VAL A 147 -13.87 -19.70 -3.61
CA VAL A 147 -13.50 -18.92 -2.42
C VAL A 147 -13.57 -19.83 -1.21
N ARG A 148 -12.46 -19.98 -0.48
CA ARG A 148 -12.39 -20.87 0.69
C ARG A 148 -11.37 -20.41 1.72
N LEU A 149 -11.56 -20.87 2.95
CA LEU A 149 -10.60 -20.71 4.04
C LEU A 149 -9.66 -21.92 4.09
N ILE A 150 -8.37 -21.68 4.33
CA ILE A 150 -7.34 -22.72 4.44
C ILE A 150 -6.51 -22.59 5.73
N GLY A 151 -5.82 -23.67 6.09
CA GLY A 151 -5.03 -23.75 7.32
C GLY A 151 -5.86 -23.98 8.57
N SER A 152 -5.20 -24.25 9.69
CA SER A 152 -5.85 -24.29 11.01
C SER A 152 -6.24 -22.89 11.46
N ARG A 153 -7.25 -22.79 12.33
CA ARG A 153 -7.61 -21.50 12.94
C ARG A 153 -6.44 -20.98 13.78
N LEU A 154 -5.91 -19.81 13.44
CA LEU A 154 -4.89 -19.13 14.21
C LEU A 154 -5.53 -18.49 15.45
N SER A 155 -4.99 -18.78 16.62
CA SER A 155 -5.49 -18.29 17.90
C SER A 155 -4.98 -16.89 18.23
N GLY A 156 -5.83 -16.10 18.89
CA GLY A 156 -5.44 -14.86 19.59
C GLY A 156 -5.22 -13.63 18.70
N GLY A 157 -5.30 -12.46 19.35
CA GLY A 157 -4.88 -11.15 18.82
C GLY A 157 -5.76 -10.53 17.73
N SER A 158 -5.86 -9.20 17.77
CA SER A 158 -6.31 -8.38 16.64
C SER A 158 -5.13 -8.04 15.74
N SER A 159 -5.40 -7.83 14.45
CA SER A 159 -4.45 -7.34 13.44
C SER A 159 -3.19 -8.21 13.34
N LYS A 160 -3.35 -9.54 13.25
CA LYS A 160 -2.21 -10.47 13.22
C LYS A 160 -1.27 -10.20 12.03
N TYR A 161 -1.83 -10.11 10.84
CA TYR A 161 -1.10 -9.92 9.59
C TYR A 161 -1.77 -8.84 8.74
N CYS A 162 -0.97 -7.86 8.32
CA CYS A 162 -1.44 -6.64 7.64
C CYS A 162 -0.68 -6.38 6.32
N ALA A 163 0.21 -7.30 5.95
CA ALA A 163 1.00 -7.27 4.74
C ALA A 163 1.23 -8.70 4.27
N ILE A 164 1.47 -8.85 2.98
CA ILE A 164 1.81 -10.12 2.35
C ILE A 164 2.52 -9.87 1.03
N ALA A 165 3.50 -10.70 0.70
CA ALA A 165 4.19 -10.70 -0.58
C ALA A 165 4.32 -12.13 -1.10
N ALA A 166 4.24 -12.28 -2.43
CA ALA A 166 4.60 -13.53 -3.10
C ALA A 166 6.12 -13.62 -3.25
N GLY A 167 6.69 -14.79 -2.96
CA GLY A 167 8.06 -15.11 -3.29
C GLY A 167 8.16 -15.95 -4.58
N PRO A 168 9.35 -16.03 -5.19
CA PRO A 168 9.55 -16.83 -6.41
C PRO A 168 9.46 -18.35 -6.18
N ASP A 169 9.37 -18.80 -4.93
CA ASP A 169 9.38 -20.20 -4.52
C ASP A 169 7.97 -20.85 -4.46
N ASN A 170 6.98 -20.22 -5.09
CA ASN A 170 5.56 -20.57 -4.98
C ASN A 170 5.02 -20.52 -3.53
N CYS A 171 5.58 -19.65 -2.70
CA CYS A 171 5.03 -19.31 -1.40
C CYS A 171 4.58 -17.85 -1.35
N VAL A 172 3.68 -17.57 -0.42
CA VAL A 172 3.38 -16.20 0.03
C VAL A 172 3.75 -16.06 1.49
N TYR A 173 4.26 -14.89 1.84
CA TYR A 173 4.82 -14.59 3.15
C TYR A 173 4.16 -13.35 3.74
N ALA A 174 3.57 -13.51 4.91
CA ALA A 174 2.94 -12.44 5.66
C ALA A 174 3.79 -12.12 6.90
N PRO A 175 4.51 -10.98 6.91
CA PRO A 175 5.25 -10.57 8.09
C PRO A 175 4.30 -10.24 9.25
N PRO A 176 4.73 -10.53 10.49
CA PRO A 176 3.87 -10.30 11.65
C PRO A 176 3.58 -8.80 11.81
N PHE A 177 2.32 -8.44 12.02
CA PHE A 177 1.95 -7.12 12.51
C PHE A 177 1.82 -7.16 14.03
N ASN A 178 0.78 -7.82 14.56
CA ASN A 178 0.64 -8.15 15.98
C ASN A 178 0.83 -9.65 16.28
N ALA A 179 1.03 -10.47 15.25
CA ALA A 179 1.43 -11.86 15.45
C ALA A 179 2.89 -11.95 15.94
N GLY A 180 3.25 -13.09 16.53
CA GLY A 180 4.62 -13.33 16.98
C GLY A 180 5.56 -13.88 15.92
N ARG A 181 5.05 -14.42 14.81
CA ARG A 181 5.86 -15.09 13.78
C ARG A 181 5.37 -14.81 12.37
N LEU A 182 6.29 -14.97 11.41
CA LEU A 182 5.97 -14.94 9.98
C LEU A 182 4.96 -16.05 9.65
N LEU A 183 3.93 -15.72 8.89
CA LEU A 183 3.05 -16.73 8.29
C LEU A 183 3.49 -17.00 6.86
N ARG A 184 3.70 -18.28 6.54
CA ARG A 184 4.00 -18.76 5.19
C ARG A 184 2.84 -19.61 4.70
N VAL A 185 2.46 -19.43 3.44
CA VAL A 185 1.57 -20.36 2.73
C VAL A 185 2.30 -20.92 1.52
N ARG A 186 2.41 -22.25 1.43
CA ARG A 186 2.91 -22.92 0.23
C ARG A 186 1.75 -23.10 -0.75
N CYS A 187 1.77 -22.39 -1.88
CA CYS A 187 0.62 -22.28 -2.78
C CYS A 187 0.26 -23.64 -3.40
N SER A 188 1.26 -24.45 -3.77
CA SER A 188 1.07 -25.76 -4.40
C SER A 188 0.36 -26.78 -3.51
N THR A 189 0.62 -26.76 -2.20
CA THR A 189 0.04 -27.72 -1.23
C THR A 189 -1.04 -27.09 -0.36
N ARG A 190 -1.20 -25.76 -0.40
CA ARG A 190 -2.08 -24.95 0.46
C ARG A 190 -1.75 -25.09 1.96
N GLN A 191 -0.52 -25.48 2.27
CA GLN A 191 -0.05 -25.65 3.63
C GLN A 191 0.23 -24.27 4.24
N VAL A 192 -0.36 -24.00 5.40
CA VAL A 192 -0.19 -22.77 6.17
C VAL A 192 0.68 -23.07 7.38
N GLU A 193 1.78 -22.32 7.56
CA GLU A 193 2.78 -22.57 8.60
C GLU A 193 3.26 -21.25 9.23
N LEU A 194 3.61 -21.30 10.51
CA LEU A 194 4.34 -20.24 11.18
C LEU A 194 5.83 -20.55 11.11
N VAL A 195 6.63 -19.61 10.62
CA VAL A 195 8.08 -19.79 10.39
C VAL A 195 8.89 -18.66 11.02
N GLY A 196 10.17 -18.93 11.25
CA GLY A 196 11.10 -17.96 11.83
C GLY A 196 11.03 -17.85 13.36
N PRO A 197 11.83 -16.92 13.92
CA PRO A 197 11.88 -16.65 15.36
C PRO A 197 10.61 -15.94 15.84
N GLU A 198 10.46 -15.87 17.16
CA GLU A 198 9.45 -15.02 17.79
C GLU A 198 9.88 -13.55 17.70
N LEU A 199 9.02 -12.69 17.14
CA LEU A 199 9.25 -11.29 16.82
C LEU A 199 8.28 -10.40 17.61
N THR A 200 8.57 -10.23 18.90
CA THR A 200 7.80 -9.32 19.78
C THR A 200 8.65 -8.13 20.18
N PHE A 201 8.23 -6.91 19.83
CA PHE A 201 9.07 -5.72 19.94
C PHE A 201 8.70 -4.74 21.06
N GLY A 202 7.82 -5.11 22.00
CA GLY A 202 7.61 -4.36 23.24
C GLY A 202 7.03 -2.95 23.11
N GLY A 203 6.51 -2.55 21.94
CA GLY A 203 5.89 -1.23 21.72
C GLY A 203 4.59 -1.36 20.93
N GLY A 204 3.50 -0.74 21.42
CA GLY A 204 2.28 -0.28 20.72
C GLY A 204 1.50 -1.19 19.76
N GLY A 205 1.97 -2.41 19.45
CA GLY A 205 1.50 -3.20 18.31
C GLY A 205 2.05 -2.72 16.96
N GLY A 206 1.95 -3.55 15.93
CA GLY A 206 2.16 -3.18 14.53
C GLY A 206 3.60 -3.23 14.01
N SER A 207 4.24 -4.41 14.04
CA SER A 207 5.65 -4.53 13.65
C SER A 207 5.89 -4.23 12.17
N TYR A 208 5.19 -4.91 11.25
CA TYR A 208 5.39 -4.81 9.81
C TYR A 208 4.07 -4.63 9.05
N ALA A 209 3.95 -3.52 8.32
CA ALA A 209 2.73 -3.16 7.57
C ALA A 209 2.91 -3.21 6.04
N ALA A 210 4.10 -3.55 5.56
CA ALA A 210 4.42 -3.74 4.15
C ALA A 210 5.32 -4.97 3.95
N ALA A 211 5.23 -5.57 2.77
CA ALA A 211 6.17 -6.58 2.30
C ALA A 211 6.28 -6.48 0.78
N ALA A 212 7.47 -6.71 0.22
CA ALA A 212 7.68 -6.81 -1.21
C ALA A 212 8.82 -7.79 -1.52
N CYS A 213 8.76 -8.44 -2.69
CA CYS A 213 9.82 -9.34 -3.16
C CYS A 213 10.81 -8.56 -4.02
N ALA A 214 12.09 -8.60 -3.66
CA ALA A 214 13.16 -8.00 -4.45
C ALA A 214 13.62 -8.94 -5.58
N ALA A 215 14.43 -8.42 -6.50
CA ALA A 215 14.97 -9.19 -7.62
C ALA A 215 15.96 -10.28 -7.20
N ASP A 216 16.54 -10.19 -6.00
CA ASP A 216 17.39 -11.23 -5.43
C ASP A 216 16.60 -12.48 -4.95
N GLY A 217 15.28 -12.45 -5.09
CA GLY A 217 14.38 -13.53 -4.75
C GLY A 217 14.02 -13.60 -3.26
N ASN A 218 14.38 -12.60 -2.46
CA ASN A 218 14.01 -12.50 -1.05
C ASN A 218 12.82 -11.55 -0.85
N VAL A 219 12.02 -11.81 0.19
CA VAL A 219 10.94 -10.91 0.63
C VAL A 219 11.46 -10.02 1.75
N TYR A 220 11.21 -8.73 1.65
CA TYR A 220 11.58 -7.75 2.65
C TYR A 220 10.37 -7.04 3.23
N ALA A 221 10.38 -6.80 4.53
CA ALA A 221 9.37 -6.00 5.23
C ALA A 221 10.03 -4.81 5.94
N PRO A 222 9.85 -3.58 5.42
CA PRO A 222 10.27 -2.37 6.11
C PRO A 222 9.58 -2.23 7.48
N PRO A 223 10.26 -1.69 8.50
CA PRO A 223 9.69 -1.59 9.84
C PRO A 223 8.56 -0.56 9.91
N PHE A 224 7.40 -0.95 10.42
CA PHE A 224 6.31 -0.02 10.69
C PHE A 224 6.41 0.54 12.12
N ASN A 225 6.40 -0.36 13.11
CA ASN A 225 6.77 -0.10 14.52
C ASN A 225 7.82 -1.10 15.03
N ALA A 226 8.54 -1.77 14.12
CA ALA A 226 9.65 -2.66 14.46
C ALA A 226 10.98 -1.87 14.53
N PRO A 227 11.98 -2.33 15.30
CA PRO A 227 13.28 -1.65 15.35
C PRO A 227 14.12 -1.85 14.09
N GLN A 228 13.83 -2.86 13.27
CA GLN A 228 14.66 -3.25 12.10
C GLN A 228 13.77 -3.81 10.99
N ALA A 229 14.25 -3.71 9.75
CA ALA A 229 13.62 -4.39 8.61
C ALA A 229 13.74 -5.92 8.76
N LEU A 230 12.77 -6.64 8.19
CA LEU A 230 12.75 -8.09 8.15
C LEU A 230 13.16 -8.57 6.76
N GLN A 231 14.01 -9.58 6.69
CA GLN A 231 14.31 -10.34 5.48
C GLN A 231 13.76 -11.75 5.63
N VAL A 232 13.15 -12.27 4.57
CA VAL A 232 12.79 -13.66 4.39
C VAL A 232 13.52 -14.19 3.18
N SER A 233 14.39 -15.18 3.38
CA SER A 233 15.02 -15.84 2.24
C SER A 233 14.07 -16.89 1.66
N CYS A 234 13.61 -16.69 0.43
CA CYS A 234 12.70 -17.66 -0.20
C CYS A 234 13.42 -18.96 -0.58
N ALA A 235 14.75 -18.90 -0.80
CA ALA A 235 15.56 -20.07 -1.11
C ALA A 235 15.77 -21.00 0.10
N SER A 236 16.06 -20.44 1.28
CA SER A 236 16.35 -21.23 2.49
C SER A 236 15.16 -21.32 3.46
N GLY A 237 14.20 -20.41 3.36
CA GLY A 237 13.14 -20.20 4.33
C GLY A 237 13.58 -19.49 5.62
N SER A 238 14.81 -18.94 5.69
CA SER A 238 15.27 -18.20 6.86
C SER A 238 14.56 -16.86 7.02
N VAL A 239 14.43 -16.40 8.27
CA VAL A 239 13.77 -15.15 8.65
C VAL A 239 14.69 -14.40 9.60
N GLU A 240 15.15 -13.23 9.18
CA GLU A 240 16.23 -12.49 9.85
C GLU A 240 15.92 -10.99 9.92
N LEU A 241 16.36 -10.33 10.99
CA LEU A 241 16.34 -8.87 11.09
C LEU A 241 17.60 -8.30 10.43
N ILE A 242 17.43 -7.27 9.60
CA ILE A 242 18.52 -6.66 8.83
C ILE A 242 18.59 -5.15 9.04
N GLY A 243 19.73 -4.57 8.67
CA GLY A 243 19.96 -3.13 8.76
C GLY A 243 20.18 -2.62 10.19
N PRO A 244 20.40 -1.30 10.34
CA PRO A 244 20.59 -0.68 11.64
C PRO A 244 19.30 -0.72 12.47
N ARG A 245 19.43 -0.66 13.79
CA ARG A 245 18.29 -0.40 14.68
C ARG A 245 17.84 1.04 14.51
N ILE A 246 16.58 1.22 14.17
CA ILE A 246 15.94 2.50 13.95
C ILE A 246 15.08 2.83 15.18
N PRO A 247 15.16 4.06 15.72
CA PRO A 247 14.26 4.50 16.78
C PRO A 247 12.80 4.39 16.36
N ILE A 248 11.97 3.80 17.21
CA ILE A 248 10.53 3.62 16.94
C ILE A 248 9.82 4.95 17.14
N MET A 249 9.39 5.55 16.04
CA MET A 249 8.71 6.86 16.01
C MET A 249 7.21 6.75 15.69
N GLY A 250 6.69 5.52 15.56
CA GLY A 250 5.30 5.25 15.23
C GLY A 250 5.00 5.35 13.73
N HIS A 251 4.55 4.26 13.13
CA HIS A 251 4.04 4.15 11.76
C HIS A 251 5.03 4.60 10.66
N GLN A 252 6.30 4.21 10.78
CA GLN A 252 7.41 4.77 10.01
C GLN A 252 7.35 4.49 8.51
N TRP A 253 7.36 3.22 8.10
CA TRP A 253 7.24 2.80 6.71
C TRP A 253 6.05 1.83 6.56
N ARG A 254 5.04 2.25 5.79
CA ARG A 254 3.75 1.56 5.70
C ARG A 254 3.53 0.80 4.40
N CYS A 255 4.14 1.26 3.32
CA CYS A 255 4.07 0.62 2.01
C CYS A 255 5.50 0.41 1.52
N ALA A 256 5.63 -0.54 0.60
CA ALA A 256 6.89 -0.87 -0.03
C ALA A 256 6.60 -1.37 -1.43
N VAL A 257 7.47 -1.04 -2.37
CA VAL A 257 7.38 -1.52 -3.76
C VAL A 257 8.77 -1.83 -4.27
N THR A 258 8.86 -2.80 -5.17
CA THR A 258 10.11 -3.15 -5.85
C THR A 258 10.33 -2.20 -7.02
N GLY A 259 11.47 -1.53 -7.05
CA GLY A 259 11.87 -0.69 -8.18
C GLY A 259 12.42 -1.53 -9.36
N PRO A 260 12.60 -0.91 -10.55
CA PRO A 260 13.17 -1.56 -11.72
C PRO A 260 14.63 -2.00 -11.53
N ASP A 261 15.34 -1.39 -10.60
CA ASP A 261 16.69 -1.80 -10.16
C ASP A 261 16.68 -3.07 -9.29
N GLY A 262 15.49 -3.62 -9.00
CA GLY A 262 15.31 -4.81 -8.20
C GLY A 262 15.35 -4.57 -6.69
N CYS A 263 15.50 -3.33 -6.24
CA CYS A 263 15.55 -2.97 -4.82
C CYS A 263 14.16 -2.65 -4.27
N ILE A 264 14.01 -2.75 -2.94
CA ILE A 264 12.77 -2.35 -2.27
C ILE A 264 12.88 -0.89 -1.84
N TYR A 265 11.84 -0.12 -2.15
CA TYR A 265 11.70 1.26 -1.70
C TYR A 265 10.46 1.38 -0.82
N ALA A 266 10.63 2.01 0.33
CA ALA A 266 9.56 2.29 1.28
C ALA A 266 9.51 3.79 1.54
N PRO A 267 8.44 4.48 1.12
CA PRO A 267 8.33 5.92 1.33
C PRO A 267 8.10 6.27 2.81
N PRO A 268 8.55 7.45 3.25
CA PRO A 268 8.47 7.86 4.64
C PRO A 268 7.04 8.21 5.06
N CYS A 269 6.30 7.25 5.60
CA CYS A 269 4.95 7.49 6.13
C CYS A 269 5.02 8.46 7.32
N ASN A 270 5.73 8.08 8.38
CA ASN A 270 6.07 8.97 9.49
C ASN A 270 7.57 9.09 9.75
N SER A 271 8.41 8.31 9.07
CA SER A 271 9.86 8.46 9.13
C SER A 271 10.34 9.73 8.43
N GLY A 272 11.63 10.04 8.57
CA GLY A 272 12.25 11.20 7.92
C GLY A 272 12.61 10.96 6.45
N GLN A 273 12.88 9.72 6.03
CA GLN A 273 13.47 9.44 4.72
C GLN A 273 12.90 8.17 4.08
N VAL A 274 13.07 8.06 2.75
CA VAL A 274 12.78 6.84 2.00
C VAL A 274 13.77 5.77 2.46
N MET A 275 13.27 4.58 2.79
CA MET A 275 14.14 3.44 3.03
C MET A 275 14.32 2.67 1.72
N ARG A 276 15.57 2.42 1.35
CA ARG A 276 15.93 1.53 0.24
C ARG A 276 16.59 0.28 0.79
N ILE A 277 16.21 -0.89 0.27
CA ILE A 277 16.80 -2.18 0.61
C ILE A 277 17.33 -2.83 -0.67
N SER A 278 18.64 -3.03 -0.73
CA SER A 278 19.37 -3.59 -1.87
C SER A 278 20.09 -4.87 -1.44
N CYS A 279 19.57 -6.03 -1.81
CA CYS A 279 20.14 -7.34 -1.44
C CYS A 279 20.44 -7.47 0.07
N GLY A 280 19.51 -7.01 0.91
CA GLY A 280 19.63 -7.02 2.37
C GLY A 280 20.42 -5.85 2.98
N ALA A 281 21.09 -5.03 2.18
CA ALA A 281 21.66 -3.77 2.66
C ALA A 281 20.55 -2.71 2.79
N VAL A 282 20.43 -2.10 3.98
CA VAL A 282 19.41 -1.08 4.27
C VAL A 282 20.07 0.29 4.30
N GLU A 283 19.51 1.23 3.55
CA GLU A 283 19.93 2.63 3.51
C GLU A 283 18.72 3.58 3.54
N LEU A 284 18.96 4.81 4.00
CA LEU A 284 17.99 5.90 3.96
C LEU A 284 18.42 6.90 2.90
N ILE A 285 17.52 7.24 1.99
CA ILE A 285 17.78 8.12 0.85
C ILE A 285 16.81 9.30 0.82
N GLY A 286 17.23 10.35 0.14
CA GLY A 286 16.44 11.54 -0.10
C GLY A 286 16.56 12.58 1.00
N PRO A 287 15.82 13.69 0.88
CA PRO A 287 15.84 14.74 1.89
C PRO A 287 15.18 14.25 3.19
N GLU A 288 15.60 14.84 4.31
CA GLU A 288 15.01 14.57 5.62
C GLU A 288 13.70 15.36 5.79
N TYR A 289 12.58 14.64 5.82
CA TYR A 289 11.27 15.20 6.07
C TYR A 289 10.97 15.28 7.57
N PRO A 290 10.10 16.22 8.00
CA PRO A 290 9.74 16.36 9.39
C PRO A 290 9.17 15.07 9.99
N LEU A 291 9.59 14.78 11.21
CA LEU A 291 9.01 13.74 12.04
C LEU A 291 7.73 14.30 12.68
N PHE A 292 6.63 13.57 12.53
CA PHE A 292 5.36 13.93 13.14
C PHE A 292 4.98 12.84 14.16
N PRO A 293 5.26 13.05 15.46
CA PRO A 293 4.94 12.07 16.51
C PRO A 293 3.45 11.72 16.59
N ASP A 294 2.57 12.60 16.10
CA ASP A 294 1.10 12.46 16.19
C ASP A 294 0.42 11.91 14.91
N GLY A 295 1.13 11.18 14.04
CA GLY A 295 0.47 10.30 13.07
C GLY A 295 -0.17 10.98 11.84
N GLN A 296 0.52 11.95 11.25
CA GLN A 296 0.07 12.58 9.99
C GLN A 296 0.08 11.58 8.81
N GLU A 297 1.01 10.62 8.78
CA GLU A 297 1.08 9.59 7.74
C GLU A 297 1.17 10.21 6.32
N LYS A 298 2.32 10.85 6.07
CA LYS A 298 2.62 11.70 4.91
C LYS A 298 2.28 11.02 3.59
N TRP A 299 2.87 9.85 3.35
CA TRP A 299 2.61 9.04 2.16
C TRP A 299 2.23 7.62 2.57
N ARG A 300 1.09 7.13 2.05
CA ARG A 300 0.42 5.93 2.58
C ARG A 300 0.44 4.73 1.65
N SER A 301 0.58 4.98 0.36
CA SER A 301 0.64 4.00 -0.72
C SER A 301 1.57 4.53 -1.79
N CYS A 302 2.21 3.61 -2.51
CA CYS A 302 3.09 3.91 -3.61
C CYS A 302 2.91 2.87 -4.71
N VAL A 303 3.17 3.29 -5.94
CA VAL A 303 3.12 2.44 -7.13
C VAL A 303 4.30 2.75 -8.03
N LEU A 304 4.86 1.72 -8.67
CA LEU A 304 5.86 1.87 -9.71
C LEU A 304 5.16 2.23 -11.02
N ALA A 305 5.64 3.27 -11.69
CA ALA A 305 5.15 3.72 -12.99
C ALA A 305 6.07 3.24 -14.13
N GLY A 306 5.61 3.44 -15.37
CA GLY A 306 6.28 2.99 -16.60
C GLY A 306 7.57 3.75 -16.89
N ASP A 307 7.70 4.96 -16.36
CA ASP A 307 8.92 5.78 -16.38
C ASP A 307 10.04 5.25 -15.46
N GLY A 308 9.81 4.13 -14.75
CA GLY A 308 10.76 3.54 -13.81
C GLY A 308 10.84 4.27 -12.46
N CYS A 309 9.95 5.24 -12.22
CA CYS A 309 9.86 5.95 -10.95
C CYS A 309 8.71 5.44 -10.10
N ILE A 310 8.87 5.56 -8.79
CA ILE A 310 7.83 5.24 -7.82
C ILE A 310 7.15 6.54 -7.43
N TYR A 311 5.83 6.54 -7.45
CA TYR A 311 5.00 7.68 -7.05
C TYR A 311 4.21 7.30 -5.81
N CYS A 312 4.21 8.18 -4.82
CA CYS A 312 3.54 7.94 -3.56
C CYS A 312 2.39 8.91 -3.35
N CYS A 313 1.24 8.33 -3.10
CA CYS A 313 0.01 9.05 -2.85
C CYS A 313 0.11 9.88 -1.55
N PRO A 314 -0.16 11.20 -1.60
CA PRO A 314 -0.18 12.02 -0.40
C PRO A 314 -1.36 11.64 0.50
N GLY A 315 -1.07 11.22 1.73
CA GLY A 315 -2.05 11.10 2.81
C GLY A 315 -2.27 12.49 3.41
N ASP A 316 -1.39 12.86 4.35
CA ASP A 316 -1.28 14.23 4.88
C ASP A 316 0.03 14.92 4.41
N GLY A 317 0.76 14.30 3.47
CA GLY A 317 1.91 14.89 2.80
C GLY A 317 1.48 16.09 1.94
N PRO A 318 2.33 17.12 1.82
CA PRO A 318 1.97 18.36 1.10
C PRO A 318 1.78 18.15 -0.40
N ARG A 319 2.48 17.16 -0.98
CA ARG A 319 2.60 16.92 -2.42
C ARG A 319 2.76 15.43 -2.70
N VAL A 320 2.66 15.04 -3.97
CA VAL A 320 3.03 13.69 -4.41
C VAL A 320 4.54 13.52 -4.22
N LEU A 321 4.96 12.40 -3.63
CA LEU A 321 6.37 12.03 -3.55
C LEU A 321 6.73 11.20 -4.77
N ARG A 322 7.83 11.54 -5.43
CA ARG A 322 8.42 10.77 -6.53
C ARG A 322 9.78 10.25 -6.10
N ILE A 323 10.08 9.00 -6.46
CA ILE A 323 11.34 8.32 -6.20
C ILE A 323 11.85 7.76 -7.53
N ASN A 324 12.91 8.37 -8.05
CA ASN A 324 13.68 7.91 -9.19
C ASN A 324 14.55 6.71 -8.77
N CYS A 325 14.31 5.56 -9.40
CA CYS A 325 14.97 4.31 -9.05
C CYS A 325 16.28 4.05 -9.81
N ASP A 326 16.84 5.03 -10.52
CA ASP A 326 18.15 4.93 -11.15
C ASP A 326 19.20 5.74 -10.37
N PRO A 327 19.98 5.10 -9.47
CA PRO A 327 21.04 5.76 -8.73
C PRO A 327 22.10 6.47 -9.58
N GLY A 328 22.26 6.10 -10.86
CA GLY A 328 23.18 6.75 -11.77
C GLY A 328 22.76 8.17 -12.18
N THR A 329 21.51 8.55 -11.93
CA THR A 329 20.97 9.88 -12.27
C THR A 329 20.77 10.78 -11.05
N TRP A 330 21.03 10.26 -9.86
CA TRP A 330 20.77 10.97 -8.62
C TRP A 330 21.66 12.20 -8.44
N LEU A 331 21.03 13.31 -8.09
CA LEU A 331 21.74 14.49 -7.62
C LEU A 331 22.29 14.24 -6.21
N PRO A 332 23.54 14.66 -5.93
CA PRO A 332 24.14 14.52 -4.62
C PRO A 332 23.41 15.40 -3.58
N GLU A 333 23.51 15.03 -2.32
CA GLU A 333 23.07 15.90 -1.23
C GLU A 333 23.85 17.21 -1.30
N LYS A 334 23.15 18.36 -1.36
CA LYS A 334 23.82 19.65 -1.22
C LYS A 334 24.44 19.68 0.18
N PRO A 335 25.72 20.08 0.33
CA PRO A 335 26.31 20.21 1.65
C PRO A 335 25.42 21.15 2.48
N LYS A 336 25.06 20.71 3.70
CA LYS A 336 24.40 21.58 4.67
C LYS A 336 25.34 22.76 4.90
N GLU A 337 25.02 23.94 4.37
CA GLU A 337 25.70 25.16 4.79
C GLU A 337 25.41 25.29 6.28
N GLU A 338 26.43 25.02 7.11
CA GLU A 338 26.37 25.24 8.55
C GLU A 338 26.26 26.76 8.80
N GLU A 339 25.06 27.33 8.69
CA GLU A 339 24.76 28.58 9.36
C GLU A 339 24.64 28.28 10.86
N GLU A 340 25.80 28.22 11.54
CA GLU A 340 25.87 28.15 13.00
C GLU A 340 24.92 29.20 13.62
N GLY A 341 23.89 28.74 14.33
CA GLY A 341 23.05 29.60 15.17
C GLY A 341 21.67 29.97 14.64
N LYS A 342 21.20 29.46 13.49
CA LYS A 342 19.77 29.53 13.14
C LYS A 342 19.01 28.33 13.70
N PHE A 343 18.15 28.58 14.67
CA PHE A 343 17.02 27.69 14.92
C PHE A 343 16.12 27.72 13.68
N TRP A 344 15.84 26.56 13.09
CA TRP A 344 14.88 26.43 12.00
C TRP A 344 13.55 27.09 12.43
N GLU A 345 13.14 28.17 11.75
CA GLU A 345 11.78 28.66 11.90
C GLU A 345 10.83 27.67 11.23
N LYS A 346 9.58 27.63 11.69
CA LYS A 346 8.54 26.73 11.16
C LYS A 346 8.36 26.86 9.64
N ASP A 347 8.77 28.01 9.07
CA ASP A 347 8.69 28.34 7.66
C ASP A 347 9.94 27.94 6.85
N ASP A 348 11.10 27.72 7.48
CA ASP A 348 12.32 27.24 6.78
C ASP A 348 12.25 25.74 6.46
N VAL A 349 11.46 25.00 7.25
CA VAL A 349 11.11 23.58 7.02
C VAL A 349 10.14 23.44 5.84
N ILE A 350 9.52 24.55 5.40
CA ILE A 350 8.57 24.65 4.27
C ILE A 350 9.29 25.14 3.00
N LYS A 351 10.55 24.72 2.80
CA LYS A 351 11.07 24.50 1.44
C LYS A 351 11.17 23.01 1.22
N TRP A 352 10.02 22.35 1.24
CA TRP A 352 9.84 20.95 0.87
C TRP A 352 10.51 20.71 -0.49
N ALA A 353 11.70 20.12 -0.50
CA ALA A 353 12.63 20.07 -1.62
C ALA A 353 11.93 20.08 -3.00
N GLU A 354 11.95 21.26 -3.65
CA GLU A 354 11.55 21.39 -5.06
C GLU A 354 12.59 20.70 -5.98
N GLU A 355 13.81 20.51 -5.46
CA GLU A 355 14.90 19.86 -6.15
C GLU A 355 15.02 18.39 -5.75
N GLU A 356 15.30 17.52 -6.72
CA GLU A 356 15.57 16.10 -6.49
C GLU A 356 16.86 15.92 -5.68
N VAL A 357 16.81 15.12 -4.62
CA VAL A 357 17.98 14.74 -3.81
C VAL A 357 18.01 13.23 -3.70
N GLN A 358 19.10 12.59 -4.10
CA GLN A 358 19.23 11.12 -4.09
C GLN A 358 18.02 10.41 -4.74
N GLY A 359 17.53 10.96 -5.85
CA GLY A 359 16.37 10.43 -6.57
C GLY A 359 15.01 10.76 -5.96
N VAL A 360 14.94 11.45 -4.82
CA VAL A 360 13.67 11.75 -4.16
C VAL A 360 13.27 13.20 -4.37
N SER A 361 12.04 13.43 -4.83
CA SER A 361 11.49 14.77 -5.08
C SER A 361 10.00 14.85 -4.78
N LEU A 362 9.48 16.08 -4.65
CA LEU A 362 8.05 16.35 -4.49
C LEU A 362 7.50 17.03 -5.74
N ILE A 363 6.41 16.50 -6.28
CA ILE A 363 5.82 16.97 -7.53
C ILE A 363 4.35 17.38 -7.35
N GLY A 364 3.85 18.15 -8.32
CA GLY A 364 2.47 18.59 -8.35
C GLY A 364 2.17 19.77 -7.42
N PRO A 365 0.89 20.19 -7.33
CA PRO A 365 0.49 21.33 -6.54
C PRO A 365 0.49 20.98 -5.05
N GLU A 366 0.58 22.00 -4.20
CA GLU A 366 0.48 21.82 -2.76
C GLU A 366 -0.98 21.57 -2.35
N PHE A 367 -1.19 20.51 -1.59
CA PHE A 367 -2.50 20.08 -1.13
C PHE A 367 -2.81 20.69 0.26
N GLY A 368 -2.92 22.03 0.36
CA GLY A 368 -3.55 22.86 1.41
C GLY A 368 -3.44 22.51 2.92
N ASP A 369 -3.16 23.53 3.75
CA ASP A 369 -2.98 23.58 5.22
C ASP A 369 -2.99 22.28 6.04
N HIS A 370 -1.79 21.90 6.51
CA HIS A 370 -1.48 20.83 7.47
C HIS A 370 -2.27 20.87 8.80
N ASN A 371 -3.00 21.96 9.08
CA ASN A 371 -3.75 22.16 10.31
C ASN A 371 -5.21 21.67 10.26
N VAL A 372 -5.70 21.20 9.11
CA VAL A 372 -7.03 20.59 9.00
C VAL A 372 -6.87 19.13 8.59
N LYS A 373 -6.83 18.22 9.57
CA LYS A 373 -6.79 16.75 9.41
C LYS A 373 -7.74 16.27 8.31
N LYS A 374 -7.28 16.17 7.06
CA LYS A 374 -8.07 15.62 5.95
C LYS A 374 -7.18 14.64 5.22
N LYS A 375 -7.23 13.40 5.70
CA LYS A 375 -6.67 12.21 5.06
C LYS A 375 -7.35 12.03 3.69
N ARG A 376 -6.83 12.67 2.63
CA ARG A 376 -7.53 12.83 1.34
C ARG A 376 -7.56 11.55 0.53
N TRP A 377 -6.40 10.88 0.45
CA TRP A 377 -6.20 9.69 -0.35
C TRP A 377 -5.45 8.62 0.45
N ARG A 378 -5.51 7.38 -0.03
CA ARG A 378 -4.95 6.24 0.71
C ARG A 378 -4.35 5.15 -0.16
N GLY A 379 -5.07 4.75 -1.21
CA GLY A 379 -4.56 3.85 -2.23
C GLY A 379 -4.20 4.62 -3.49
N CYS A 380 -3.41 3.99 -4.35
CA CYS A 380 -3.16 4.44 -5.71
C CYS A 380 -3.05 3.24 -6.63
N ALA A 381 -3.47 3.40 -7.87
CA ALA A 381 -3.31 2.43 -8.94
C ALA A 381 -2.74 3.14 -10.16
N VAL A 382 -1.83 2.48 -10.86
CA VAL A 382 -1.28 2.94 -12.13
C VAL A 382 -2.03 2.26 -13.27
N ASP A 383 -2.19 2.95 -14.40
CA ASP A 383 -2.56 2.28 -15.63
C ASP A 383 -1.45 1.30 -16.10
N PRO A 384 -1.77 0.27 -16.88
CA PRO A 384 -0.84 -0.71 -17.43
C PRO A 384 0.26 -0.12 -18.31
N GLU A 385 0.00 0.99 -18.98
CA GLU A 385 1.02 1.74 -19.72
C GLU A 385 2.02 2.40 -18.76
N GLY A 386 1.64 2.63 -17.50
CA GLY A 386 2.52 3.21 -16.49
C GLY A 386 2.60 4.74 -16.56
N GLU A 387 1.64 5.37 -17.23
CA GLU A 387 1.66 6.80 -17.60
C GLU A 387 0.81 7.65 -16.67
N VAL A 388 -0.25 7.06 -16.09
CA VAL A 388 -1.20 7.78 -15.24
C VAL A 388 -1.53 6.98 -13.99
N ILE A 389 -1.43 7.65 -12.85
CA ILE A 389 -1.79 7.09 -11.55
C ILE A 389 -3.04 7.77 -11.04
N PHE A 390 -3.94 7.00 -10.46
CA PHE A 390 -5.13 7.53 -9.81
C PHE A 390 -5.20 7.12 -8.35
N CYS A 391 -5.50 8.09 -7.50
CA CYS A 391 -5.71 7.87 -6.07
C CYS A 391 -7.19 8.09 -5.76
N PRO A 392 -7.96 7.01 -5.48
CA PRO A 392 -9.35 7.15 -5.10
C PRO A 392 -9.50 7.89 -3.77
N PRO A 393 -10.63 8.60 -3.58
CA PRO A 393 -10.83 9.40 -2.38
C PRO A 393 -11.06 8.53 -1.14
N TYR A 394 -10.38 8.89 -0.06
CA TYR A 394 -10.49 8.23 1.25
C TYR A 394 -11.61 8.86 2.09
N PHE A 395 -11.46 10.12 2.52
CA PHE A 395 -12.50 10.87 3.24
C PHE A 395 -13.13 11.98 2.38
N SER A 396 -12.66 13.22 2.52
CA SER A 396 -13.15 14.41 1.80
C SER A 396 -12.36 14.67 0.51
N GLY A 397 -11.51 13.73 0.11
CA GLY A 397 -10.77 13.81 -1.13
C GLY A 397 -11.71 13.72 -2.34
N GLN A 398 -11.28 14.32 -3.44
CA GLN A 398 -11.79 14.05 -4.79
C GLN A 398 -10.88 13.00 -5.43
N LEU A 399 -11.18 12.51 -6.63
CA LEU A 399 -10.24 11.63 -7.34
C LEU A 399 -8.97 12.42 -7.68
N LEU A 400 -7.79 11.92 -7.32
CA LEU A 400 -6.50 12.51 -7.74
C LEU A 400 -5.97 11.73 -8.94
N ARG A 401 -5.55 12.46 -9.97
CA ARG A 401 -4.85 11.95 -11.15
C ARG A 401 -3.43 12.49 -11.14
N ILE A 402 -2.44 11.64 -11.37
CA ILE A 402 -1.02 12.00 -11.43
C ILE A 402 -0.51 11.56 -12.80
N CYS A 403 0.17 12.44 -13.54
CA CYS A 403 0.83 12.11 -14.80
C CYS A 403 2.29 11.78 -14.52
N CYS A 404 2.80 10.69 -15.09
CA CYS A 404 4.17 10.21 -14.89
C CYS A 404 5.18 10.77 -15.91
N ASP A 405 4.85 11.86 -16.61
CA ASP A 405 5.71 12.44 -17.63
C ASP A 405 6.92 13.21 -17.06
N GLU A 406 8.02 13.30 -17.81
CA GLU A 406 9.29 13.91 -17.35
C GLU A 406 9.20 15.42 -17.09
N ASN A 407 8.11 16.10 -17.48
CA ASN A 407 8.05 17.57 -17.47
C ASN A 407 7.13 18.10 -16.36
N PHE A 408 7.55 17.87 -15.12
CA PHE A 408 6.90 18.38 -13.90
C PHE A 408 7.00 19.91 -13.72
N ALA A 409 7.46 20.66 -14.74
CA ALA A 409 7.55 22.12 -14.69
C ALA A 409 6.17 22.79 -14.51
N ASP A 410 5.11 22.12 -14.96
CA ASP A 410 3.73 22.54 -14.73
C ASP A 410 3.10 21.64 -13.65
N ALA A 411 3.13 22.13 -12.41
CA ALA A 411 2.63 21.41 -11.24
C ALA A 411 1.15 20.98 -11.41
N ASP A 412 0.31 21.81 -12.02
CA ASP A 412 -1.11 21.53 -12.24
C ASP A 412 -1.34 20.47 -13.33
N LYS A 413 -0.34 20.20 -14.18
CA LYS A 413 -0.37 19.06 -15.12
C LYS A 413 0.13 17.78 -14.49
N ALA A 414 1.15 17.87 -13.64
CA ALA A 414 1.72 16.73 -12.94
C ALA A 414 0.69 16.04 -12.02
N ALA A 415 -0.18 16.80 -11.35
CA ALA A 415 -1.23 16.24 -10.52
C ALA A 415 -2.51 17.09 -10.50
N GLN A 416 -3.66 16.44 -10.67
CA GLN A 416 -4.96 17.05 -10.91
C GLN A 416 -6.05 16.45 -10.02
N ILE A 417 -6.89 17.32 -9.45
CA ILE A 417 -8.08 16.91 -8.71
C ILE A 417 -9.28 16.84 -9.66
N LEU A 418 -9.95 15.68 -9.72
CA LEU A 418 -11.03 15.39 -10.67
C LEU A 418 -12.39 15.21 -9.99
N GLY A 419 -13.43 15.71 -10.69
CA GLY A 419 -14.85 15.56 -10.32
C GLY A 419 -15.27 16.34 -9.08
N PRO A 420 -16.56 16.34 -8.70
CA PRO A 420 -17.01 16.96 -7.46
C PRO A 420 -16.57 16.14 -6.23
N PRO A 421 -16.49 16.75 -5.02
CA PRO A 421 -16.24 15.99 -3.81
C PRO A 421 -17.30 14.91 -3.61
N PRO A 422 -16.94 13.74 -3.06
CA PRO A 422 -17.88 12.67 -2.79
C PRO A 422 -18.98 13.19 -1.85
N PRO A 423 -20.22 12.70 -2.01
CA PRO A 423 -21.29 13.06 -1.10
C PRO A 423 -20.89 12.67 0.34
N PRO A 424 -21.17 13.52 1.34
CA PRO A 424 -20.82 13.21 2.72
C PRO A 424 -21.50 11.90 3.16
N PRO A 425 -20.88 11.14 4.09
CA PRO A 425 -21.52 9.97 4.65
C PRO A 425 -22.88 10.37 5.25
N LYS A 426 -23.90 9.52 5.05
CA LYS A 426 -25.28 9.81 5.46
C LYS A 426 -25.49 9.82 6.99
N LYS A 427 -24.52 9.35 7.79
CA LYS A 427 -24.55 9.43 9.25
C LYS A 427 -23.46 10.37 9.78
N PRO A 428 -23.77 11.23 10.77
CA PRO A 428 -22.76 12.07 11.41
C PRO A 428 -21.76 11.21 12.21
N ILE A 429 -20.50 11.62 12.13
CA ILE A 429 -19.35 10.97 12.76
C ILE A 429 -19.46 11.16 14.28
N VAL A 430 -19.59 10.07 15.03
CA VAL A 430 -19.34 10.07 16.49
C VAL A 430 -17.91 9.57 16.67
N TYR A 431 -17.02 10.46 17.10
CA TYR A 431 -15.71 10.08 17.59
C TYR A 431 -15.92 9.51 18.99
N GLU A 432 -16.05 8.18 19.13
CA GLU A 432 -15.75 7.56 20.42
C GLU A 432 -14.23 7.51 20.52
N ASP A 433 -13.69 8.52 21.21
CA ASP A 433 -12.32 8.52 21.69
C ASP A 433 -12.21 7.32 22.63
N SER A 434 -11.63 6.20 22.15
CA SER A 434 -11.40 5.02 22.98
C SER A 434 -10.27 5.25 24.00
N SER A 435 -10.01 6.51 24.37
CA SER A 435 -9.05 6.93 25.38
C SER A 435 -9.71 7.29 26.72
N GLU A 436 -11.06 7.30 26.83
CA GLU A 436 -11.76 7.67 28.08
C GLU A 436 -12.47 6.52 28.83
N GLU A 437 -12.53 5.28 28.31
CA GLU A 437 -13.21 4.17 29.02
C GLU A 437 -12.34 3.38 30.01
N GLU A 438 -11.02 3.60 30.10
CA GLU A 438 -10.18 2.94 31.12
C GLU A 438 -10.07 3.69 32.46
N GLU A 439 -10.69 4.86 32.63
CA GLU A 439 -10.68 5.59 33.92
C GLU A 439 -11.95 5.44 34.78
N LYS A 440 -12.93 4.63 34.36
CA LYS A 440 -14.09 4.27 35.20
C LYS A 440 -14.55 2.83 35.01
N GLN A 441 -13.82 1.88 35.60
CA GLN A 441 -14.42 0.76 36.32
C GLN A 441 -13.45 0.11 37.31
#